data_AF-A0A6M1S792-F1
#
_entry.id   AF-A0A6M1S792-F1
#
_cell.length_a   1.000
_cell.length_b   1.000
_cell.length_c   1.000
_cell.angle_alpha   90.00
_cell.angle_beta   90.00
_cell.angle_gamma   90.00
#
_symmetry.space_group_name_H-M   'P 1'
#
loop_
_entity.id
_entity.type
_entity.pdbx_description
1 polymer ?
#
loop_
_entity_poly.entity_id
_entity_poly.type
_entity_poly.pdbx_seq_one_letter_code
_entity_poly.pdbx_strand_id
1 'polypeptide(L)' 'MIRFQPEATTPPVPQPQRCIRSLQERMADDMRELAFAGRNVSLETLGECGWTPDTVKLLAPEAREIARRKSTRQVGAA' A
#
# COMPACT_ATOMS: atom_id res chain seq x y z
N MET A 1 33.27 -32.81 19.22
CA MET A 1 31.98 -33.03 18.54
C MET A 1 31.18 -31.75 18.62
N ILE A 2 30.93 -31.09 17.47
CA ILE A 2 30.18 -29.83 17.41
C ILE A 2 28.69 -30.18 17.44
N ARG A 3 27.95 -29.69 18.44
CA ARG A 3 26.48 -29.80 18.52
C ARG A 3 25.87 -28.72 17.64
N PHE A 4 25.20 -29.14 16.57
CA PHE A 4 24.36 -28.27 15.74
C PHE A 4 23.14 -27.86 16.55
N GLN A 5 22.99 -26.56 16.84
CA GLN A 5 21.75 -25.98 17.36
C GLN A 5 20.94 -25.48 16.17
N PRO A 6 19.71 -25.98 15.95
CA PRO A 6 18.84 -25.40 14.94
C PRO A 6 18.46 -23.99 15.39
N GLU A 7 18.89 -23.00 14.60
CA GLU A 7 18.40 -21.63 14.68
C GLU A 7 16.87 -21.68 14.60
N ALA A 8 16.21 -21.24 15.67
CA ALA A 8 14.77 -21.15 15.70
C ALA A 8 14.33 -20.25 14.55
N THR A 9 13.58 -20.84 13.62
CA THR A 9 12.89 -20.15 12.53
C THR A 9 12.21 -18.92 13.13
N THR A 10 12.72 -17.75 12.77
CA THR A 10 12.20 -16.47 13.24
C THR A 10 10.73 -16.41 12.80
N PRO A 11 9.76 -16.30 13.71
CA PRO A 11 8.39 -16.09 13.31
C PRO A 11 8.32 -14.79 12.49
N PRO A 12 7.49 -14.72 11.43
CA PRO A 12 7.32 -13.49 10.68
C PRO A 12 6.90 -12.39 11.67
N VAL A 13 7.76 -11.38 11.81
CA VAL A 13 7.50 -10.24 12.69
C VAL A 13 6.16 -9.65 12.27
N PRO A 14 5.15 -9.58 13.17
CA PRO A 14 3.92 -8.90 12.84
C PRO A 14 4.28 -7.44 12.60
N GLN A 15 4.20 -7.01 11.34
CA GLN A 15 4.47 -5.63 10.96
C GLN A 15 3.59 -4.74 11.85
N PRO A 16 4.16 -3.73 12.52
CA PRO A 16 3.37 -2.88 13.40
C PRO A 16 2.23 -2.27 12.58
N GLN A 17 0.99 -2.48 13.02
CA GLN A 17 -0.25 -2.10 12.32
C GLN A 17 -0.27 -0.63 11.84
N ARG A 18 0.55 0.23 12.45
CA ARG A 18 0.76 1.63 12.04
C ARG A 18 1.36 1.78 10.64
N CYS A 19 2.28 0.90 10.24
CA CYS A 19 2.92 0.97 8.92
C CYS A 19 1.94 0.67 7.79
N ILE A 20 0.99 -0.26 8.02
CA ILE A 20 -0.02 -0.63 7.02
C ILE A 20 -0.89 0.58 6.67
N ARG A 21 -1.36 1.33 7.67
CA ARG A 21 -2.13 2.56 7.43
C ARG A 21 -1.32 3.59 6.66
N SER A 22 -0.06 3.84 7.03
CA SER A 22 0.81 4.75 6.28
C SER A 22 1.03 4.30 4.83
N LEU A 23 1.15 3.00 4.58
CA LEU A 23 1.27 2.44 3.23
C LEU A 23 -0.02 2.59 2.43
N GLN A 24 -1.18 2.32 3.03
CA GLN A 24 -2.49 2.55 2.40
C GLN A 24 -2.69 4.03 2.05
N GLU A 25 -2.31 4.94 2.95
CA GLU A 25 -2.43 6.38 2.73
C GLU A 25 -1.49 6.87 1.62
N ARG A 26 -0.27 6.34 1.55
CA ARG A 26 0.70 6.64 0.48
C ARG A 26 0.23 6.10 -0.86
N MET A 27 -0.27 4.86 -0.89
CA MET A 27 -0.81 4.28 -2.13
C MET A 27 -2.08 5.01 -2.58
N ALA A 28 -2.92 5.47 -1.65
CA ALA A 28 -4.09 6.29 -1.98
C ALA A 28 -3.70 7.64 -2.60
N ASP A 29 -2.58 8.22 -2.19
CA ASP A 29 -2.03 9.45 -2.76
C ASP A 29 -1.55 9.22 -4.20
N ASP A 30 -0.78 8.14 -4.39
CA ASP A 30 -0.29 7.68 -5.69
C ASP A 30 -1.44 7.40 -6.67
N MET A 31 -2.49 6.72 -6.20
CA MET A 31 -3.72 6.50 -6.98
C MET A 31 -4.41 7.81 -7.38
N ARG A 32 -4.39 8.85 -6.54
CA ARG A 32 -4.95 10.17 -6.88
C ARG A 32 -4.07 10.91 -7.87
N GLU A 33 -2.75 10.87 -7.70
CA GLU A 33 -1.78 11.45 -8.63
C GLU A 33 -1.94 10.85 -10.03
N LEU A 34 -2.04 9.52 -10.12
CA LEU A 34 -2.29 8.81 -11.38
C LEU A 34 -3.64 9.22 -12.01
N ALA A 35 -4.70 9.25 -11.20
CA ALA A 35 -6.02 9.69 -11.68
C ALA A 35 -6.02 11.14 -12.15
N PHE A 36 -5.28 12.03 -11.48
CA PHE A 36 -5.13 13.44 -11.86
C PHE A 36 -4.30 13.60 -13.13
N ALA A 37 -3.25 12.79 -13.30
CA ALA A 37 -2.45 12.70 -14.52
C ALA A 37 -3.20 12.05 -15.71
N GLY A 38 -4.48 11.70 -15.53
CA GLY A 38 -5.30 11.04 -16.56
C GLY A 38 -4.89 9.59 -16.84
N ARG A 39 -4.05 8.99 -15.98
CA ARG A 39 -3.64 7.59 -16.07
C ARG A 39 -4.61 6.70 -15.29
N ASN A 40 -4.86 5.51 -15.82
CA ASN A 40 -5.69 4.53 -15.12
C ASN A 40 -4.90 3.90 -13.95
N VAL A 41 -5.57 3.75 -12.81
CA VAL A 41 -5.03 3.06 -11.63
C VAL A 41 -5.09 1.55 -11.89
N SER A 42 -3.96 0.98 -12.29
CA SER A 42 -3.82 -0.44 -12.64
C SER A 42 -2.55 -1.01 -12.00
N LEU A 43 -2.44 -2.35 -11.93
CA LEU A 43 -1.28 -3.02 -11.36
C LEU A 43 0.03 -2.61 -12.05
N GLU A 44 0.01 -2.44 -13.37
CA GLU A 44 1.17 -1.95 -14.15
C GLU A 44 1.57 -0.54 -13.71
N THR A 45 0.63 0.40 -13.68
CA THR A 45 0.92 1.80 -13.32
C THR A 45 1.38 1.94 -11.87
N LEU A 46 0.83 1.13 -10.95
CA LEU A 46 1.29 1.09 -9.57
C LEU A 46 2.67 0.41 -9.45
N GLY A 47 2.97 -0.54 -10.34
CA GLY A 47 4.30 -1.13 -10.49
C GLY A 47 5.36 -0.09 -10.88
N GLU A 48 5.03 0.84 -11.77
CA GLU A 48 5.91 1.96 -12.15
C GLU A 48 6.22 2.89 -10.96
N CYS A 49 5.28 3.03 -10.02
CA CYS A 49 5.48 3.77 -8.76
C CYS A 49 6.23 2.95 -7.69
N GLY A 50 6.68 1.74 -8.02
CA GLY A 50 7.48 0.89 -7.13
C GLY A 50 6.66 -0.03 -6.22
N TRP A 51 5.36 -0.20 -6.48
CA TRP A 51 4.53 -1.12 -5.70
C TRP A 51 4.62 -2.55 -6.22
N THR A 52 4.80 -3.51 -5.32
CA THR A 52 4.75 -4.93 -5.69
C THR A 52 3.31 -5.40 -5.85
N PRO A 53 3.02 -6.31 -6.78
CA PRO A 53 1.65 -6.75 -7.07
C PRO A 53 0.95 -7.40 -5.86
N ASP A 54 1.71 -8.04 -4.98
CA ASP A 54 1.20 -8.61 -3.74
C ASP A 54 0.73 -7.53 -2.75
N THR A 55 1.54 -6.48 -2.57
CA THR A 55 1.21 -5.30 -1.75
C THR A 55 0.01 -4.55 -2.32
N VAL A 56 -0.07 -4.39 -3.65
CA VAL A 56 -1.23 -3.74 -4.28
C VAL A 56 -2.50 -4.53 -4.01
N LYS A 57 -2.50 -5.86 -4.17
CA LYS A 57 -3.69 -6.68 -3.89
C LYS A 57 -4.15 -6.56 -2.44
N LEU A 58 -3.21 -6.50 -1.49
CA LEU A 58 -3.50 -6.40 -0.06
C LEU A 58 -4.07 -5.02 0.31
N LEU A 59 -3.49 -3.95 -0.24
CA LEU A 59 -3.78 -2.59 0.20
C LEU A 59 -4.80 -1.85 -0.68
N ALA A 60 -5.06 -2.32 -1.92
CA ALA A 60 -5.92 -1.65 -2.89
C ALA A 60 -7.35 -1.38 -2.40
N PRO A 61 -8.06 -2.31 -1.73
CA PRO A 61 -9.44 -2.03 -1.30
C PRO A 61 -9.49 -0.83 -0.34
N GLU A 62 -8.64 -0.83 0.69
CA GLU A 62 -8.58 0.24 1.69
C GLU A 62 -8.03 1.56 1.10
N ALA A 63 -6.96 1.48 0.30
CA ALA A 63 -6.40 2.67 -0.36
C ALA A 63 -7.39 3.35 -1.30
N ARG A 64 -8.24 2.57 -2.00
CA ARG A 64 -9.30 3.12 -2.86
C ARG A 64 -10.37 3.84 -2.05
N GLU A 65 -10.75 3.32 -0.89
CA GLU A 65 -11.68 4.00 0.01
C GLU A 65 -11.08 5.30 0.57
N ILE A 66 -9.81 5.29 0.97
CA ILE A 66 -9.08 6.48 1.43
C ILE A 66 -9.00 7.51 0.31
N ALA A 67 -8.62 7.10 -0.91
CA ALA A 67 -8.54 7.97 -2.08
C ALA A 67 -9.90 8.61 -2.40
N ARG A 68 -10.98 7.82 -2.34
CA ARG A 68 -12.35 8.31 -2.53
C ARG A 68 -12.71 9.35 -1.46
N ARG A 69 -12.49 9.06 -0.17
CA ARG A 69 -12.77 9.98 0.94
C ARG A 69 -11.98 11.29 0.80
N LYS A 70 -10.68 11.20 0.46
CA LYS A 70 -9.82 12.38 0.24
C LYS A 70 -10.29 13.22 -0.96
N SER A 71 -10.69 12.56 -2.05
CA SER A 71 -11.22 13.25 -3.24
C SER A 71 -12.54 13.98 -2.93
N THR A 72 -13.48 13.33 -2.23
CA THR A 72 -14.75 13.96 -1.83
C THR A 72 -14.55 15.14 -0.90
N ARG A 73 -13.59 15.06 0.03
CA ARG A 73 -13.29 16.17 0.96
C ARG A 73 -12.69 17.39 0.25
N GLN A 74 -12.00 17.20 -0.86
CA GLN A 74 -11.40 18.30 -1.63
C GLN A 74 -12.41 18.97 -2.57
N VAL A 75 -13.44 18.26 -3.03
CA VAL A 75 -14.52 18.83 -3.87
C VAL A 75 -15.58 19.57 -3.02
N GLY A 76 -15.69 19.26 -1.73
CA GLY A 76 -16.62 19.92 -0.79
C GLY A 76 -16.05 21.12 -0.03
N ALA A 77 -14.82 21.56 -0.34
CA ALA A 77 -14.22 22.77 0.22
C ALA A 77 -14.13 23.84 -0.88
N ALA A 78 -15.30 24.37 -1.26
CA ALA A 78 -15.44 25.56 -2.09
C ALA A 78 -16.57 26.41 -1.49
#